data_AF-A0A2G9C644-F1
#
_entry.id   AF-A0A2G9C644-F1
#
_cell.length_a   1.000
_cell.length_b   1.000
_cell.length_c   1.000
_cell.angle_alpha   90.00
_cell.angle_beta   90.00
_cell.angle_gamma   90.00
#
_symmetry.space_group_name_H-M   'P 1'
#
loop_
_entity.id
_entity.type
_entity.pdbx_description
1 polymer ?
#
loop_
_entity_poly.entity_id
_entity_poly.type
_entity_poly.pdbx_seq_one_letter_code
_entity_poly.pdbx_strand_id
1 'polypeptide(L)' 'MNTAFDSWLAKELGNGLVDIKFAVAPGKGITTEAIQNELLAAEAMLAAGYVKTAPTATSVVPETVRQFVDQH' A
#
# COMPACT_ATOMS: atom_id res chain seq x y z
N MET A 1 14.94 -12.84 8.50
CA MET A 1 13.56 -12.89 7.96
C MET A 1 12.67 -12.34 9.06
N ASN A 2 11.99 -11.22 8.79
CA ASN A 2 11.11 -10.57 9.75
C ASN A 2 9.70 -11.14 9.55
N THR A 3 9.32 -12.09 10.40
CA THR A 3 8.05 -12.84 10.27
C THR A 3 6.81 -11.93 10.27
N ALA A 4 6.88 -10.78 10.94
CA ALA A 4 5.81 -9.78 10.94
C ALA A 4 5.68 -9.08 9.57
N PHE A 5 6.81 -8.71 8.96
CA PHE A 5 6.81 -8.11 7.63
C PHE A 5 6.30 -9.09 6.58
N ASP A 6 6.74 -10.34 6.62
CA ASP A 6 6.31 -11.38 5.68
C ASP A 6 4.80 -11.62 5.77
N SER A 7 4.24 -11.62 6.99
CA SER A 7 2.79 -11.76 7.22
C SER A 7 2.01 -10.55 6.72
N TRP A 8 2.51 -9.34 6.96
CA TRP A 8 1.93 -8.10 6.42
C TRP A 8 1.95 -8.10 4.89
N LEU A 9 3.08 -8.45 4.28
CA LEU A 9 3.25 -8.46 2.83
C LEU A 9 2.30 -9.46 2.17
N ALA A 10 2.16 -10.67 2.73
CA ALA A 10 1.22 -11.67 2.22
C ALA A 10 -0.24 -11.17 2.25
N LYS A 11 -0.64 -10.46 3.31
CA LYS A 11 -1.97 -9.83 3.41
C LYS A 11 -2.16 -8.78 2.33
N GLU A 12 -1.20 -7.87 2.15
CA GLU A 12 -1.33 -6.79 1.19
C GLU A 12 -1.28 -7.27 -0.26
N LEU A 13 -0.49 -8.32 -0.56
CA LEU A 13 -0.56 -9.01 -1.86
C LEU A 13 -1.97 -9.59 -2.11
N GLY A 14 -2.61 -10.16 -1.08
CA GLY A 14 -4.01 -10.59 -1.15
C GLY A 14 -5.01 -9.45 -1.38
N ASN A 15 -4.69 -8.24 -0.92
CA ASN A 15 -5.47 -7.02 -1.15
C ASN A 15 -5.19 -6.35 -2.50
N GLY A 16 -4.30 -6.91 -3.32
CA GLY A 16 -3.96 -6.37 -4.65
C GLY A 16 -2.80 -5.39 -4.66
N LEU A 17 -1.91 -5.41 -3.66
CA LEU A 17 -0.64 -4.69 -3.71
C LEU A 17 0.22 -5.21 -4.88
N VAL A 18 0.64 -4.32 -5.77
CA VAL A 18 1.44 -4.66 -6.96
C VAL A 18 2.90 -4.23 -6.83
N ASP A 19 3.16 -3.08 -6.20
CA ASP A 19 4.49 -2.50 -6.09
C ASP A 19 4.62 -1.63 -4.83
N ILE A 20 5.85 -1.53 -4.29
CA ILE A 20 6.20 -0.64 -3.17
C ILE A 20 7.40 0.19 -3.61
N LYS A 21 7.24 1.52 -3.60
CA LYS A 21 8.32 2.46 -3.92
C LYS A 21 8.77 3.19 -2.66
N PHE A 22 10.07 3.21 -2.42
CA PHE A 22 10.68 3.99 -1.36
C PHE A 22 11.99 4.62 -1.84
N ALA A 23 12.39 5.70 -1.17
CA ALA A 23 13.64 6.40 -1.44
C ALA A 23 14.52 6.37 -0.19
N VAL A 24 15.78 5.97 -0.38
CA VAL A 24 16.78 5.93 0.68
C VAL A 24 17.75 7.06 0.46
N ALA A 25 17.94 7.92 1.47
CA ALA A 25 18.92 8.99 1.39
C ALA A 25 20.33 8.40 1.26
N PRO A 26 21.14 8.86 0.29
CA PRO A 26 22.50 8.37 0.11
C PRO A 26 23.37 8.68 1.34
N GLY A 27 24.35 7.81 1.61
CA GLY A 27 25.29 7.98 2.72
C GLY A 27 24.76 7.52 4.10
N LYS A 28 23.48 7.13 4.21
CA LYS A 28 22.99 6.42 5.39
C LYS A 28 23.10 4.91 5.15
N GLY A 29 23.82 4.22 6.03
CA GLY A 29 23.89 2.76 6.03
C GLY A 29 22.54 2.18 6.47
N ILE A 30 21.57 2.16 5.55
CA ILE A 30 20.22 1.65 5.79
C ILE A 30 20.19 0.18 5.38
N THR A 31 19.80 -0.67 6.33
CA THR A 31 19.62 -2.10 6.09
C THR A 31 18.20 -2.37 5.62
N THR A 32 18.00 -3.49 4.92
CA THR A 32 16.66 -3.97 4.53
C THR A 32 15.75 -4.12 5.74
N GLU A 33 16.28 -4.58 6.87
CA GLU A 33 15.53 -4.75 8.12
C GLU A 33 15.03 -3.42 8.69
N ALA A 34 15.85 -2.35 8.61
CA ALA A 34 15.44 -1.03 9.03
C ALA A 34 14.24 -0.52 8.20
N ILE A 35 14.27 -0.74 6.89
CA ILE A 35 13.17 -0.36 5.97
C ILE A 35 11.89 -1.13 6.33
N GLN A 36 12.00 -2.44 6.54
CA GLN A 36 10.87 -3.29 6.92
C GLN A 36 10.22 -2.84 8.23
N ASN A 37 11.03 -2.50 9.24
CA ASN A 37 10.53 -2.04 10.53
C ASN A 37 9.87 -0.66 10.44
N GLU A 38 10.43 0.26 9.66
CA GLU A 38 9.85 1.58 9.44
C GLU A 38 8.49 1.48 8.74
N LEU A 39 8.38 0.59 7.77
CA LEU A 39 7.11 0.33 7.08
C LEU A 39 6.06 -0.24 8.04
N LEU A 40 6.40 -1.23 8.85
CA LEU A 40 5.49 -1.78 9.86
C LEU A 40 5.06 -0.73 10.89
N ALA A 41 5.95 0.20 11.28
CA ALA A 41 5.61 1.28 12.16
C ALA A 41 4.61 2.26 11.51
N ALA A 42 4.80 2.59 10.23
CA ALA A 42 3.86 3.43 9.49
C ALA A 42 2.46 2.80 9.40
N GLU A 43 2.39 1.50 9.13
CA GLU A 43 1.15 0.72 9.10
C GLU A 43 0.44 0.69 10.46
N ALA A 44 1.20 0.56 11.55
CA ALA A 44 0.64 0.66 12.91
C ALA A 44 0.06 2.05 13.19
N MET A 45 0.69 3.12 12.70
CA MET A 45 0.16 4.49 12.84
C MET A 45 -1.11 4.71 12.02
N LEU A 46 -1.20 4.13 10.81
CA LEU A 46 -2.41 4.11 9.99
C LEU A 46 -3.56 3.41 10.72
N ALA A 47 -3.30 2.20 11.25
CA ALA A 47 -4.29 1.42 11.99
C ALA A 47 -4.76 2.12 13.28
N ALA A 48 -3.86 2.85 13.94
CA ALA A 48 -4.19 3.66 15.12
C ALA A 48 -4.93 4.97 14.81
N GLY A 49 -5.16 5.28 13.52
CA GLY A 49 -5.94 6.44 13.10
C GLY A 49 -5.17 7.78 13.17
N TYR A 50 -3.84 7.74 13.27
CA TYR A 50 -3.01 8.95 13.28
C TYR A 50 -2.88 9.60 11.90
N VAL A 51 -3.33 8.95 10.84
CA VAL A 51 -3.36 9.47 9.47
C VAL A 51 -4.81 9.58 9.03
N LYS A 52 -5.21 10.75 8.50
CA LYS A 52 -6.52 10.92 7.86
C LYS A 52 -6.62 9.93 6.71
N THR A 53 -7.69 9.14 6.67
CA THR A 53 -7.96 8.25 5.54
C THR A 53 -7.93 9.04 4.24
N ALA A 54 -7.25 8.49 3.23
CA ALA A 54 -7.29 9.07 1.89
C ALA A 54 -8.75 9.13 1.43
N PRO A 55 -9.17 10.20 0.72
CA PRO A 55 -10.53 10.29 0.20
C PRO A 55 -10.81 9.08 -0.68
N THR A 56 -11.93 8.40 -0.45
CA THR A 56 -12.37 7.29 -1.28
C THR A 56 -12.58 7.81 -2.70
N ALA A 57 -11.98 7.15 -3.71
CA ALA A 57 -12.21 7.51 -5.10
C ALA A 57 -13.70 7.32 -5.42
N THR A 58 -14.43 8.43 -5.59
CA THR A 58 -15.86 8.43 -5.93
C THR A 58 -16.10 8.36 -7.43
N SER A 59 -15.08 8.04 -8.23
CA SER A 59 -15.17 8.00 -9.69
C SER A 59 -16.18 6.94 -10.11
N VAL A 60 -17.41 7.36 -10.42
CA VAL A 60 -18.42 6.50 -11.03
C VAL A 60 -18.09 6.41 -12.51
N VAL A 61 -17.95 5.19 -13.04
CA VAL A 61 -17.81 4.99 -14.49
C VAL A 61 -19.07 5.57 -15.16
N PRO A 62 -18.93 6.54 -16.09
CA PRO A 62 -20.06 7.10 -16.80
C PRO A 62 -20.87 6.01 -17.49
N GLU A 63 -22.19 6.12 -17.46
CA GLU A 63 -23.12 5.12 -18.00
C GLU A 63 -22.81 4.77 -19.47
N THR A 64 -22.37 5.74 -20.26
CA THR A 64 -21.95 5.55 -21.65
C THR A 64 -20.75 4.60 -21.81
N VAL A 65 -19.80 4.65 -20.88
CA VAL A 65 -18.64 3.74 -20.87
C VAL A 65 -19.06 2.35 -20.40
N ARG A 66 -19.95 2.27 -19.42
CA ARG A 66 -20.49 0.99 -18.92
C ARG A 66 -21.23 0.22 -20.01
N GLN A 67 -22.10 0.91 -20.75
CA GLN A 67 -22.84 0.33 -21.88
C GLN A 67 -21.93 -0.17 -23.01
N PHE A 68 -20.80 0.50 -23.26
CA PHE A 68 -19.83 0.05 -24.26
C PHE A 68 -19.13 -1.25 -23.84
N VAL A 69 -18.77 -1.35 -22.55
CA VAL A 69 -18.10 -2.54 -21.98
C VAL A 69 -19.04 -3.74 -21.90
N ASP A 70 -20.32 -3.54 -21.56
CA ASP A 70 -21.29 -4.65 -21.45
C ASP A 70 -21.76 -5.20 -22.82
N GLN A 71 -21.47 -4.50 -23.92
CA GLN A 71 -21.85 -4.90 -25.29
C GLN A 71 -20.75 -5.63 -26.06
N HIS A 72 -19.57 -5.83 -25.48
CA HIS A 72 -18.43 -6.54 -26.08
C HIS A 72 -17.89 -7.62 -25.13
#